data_AF-A0A0N4UUC2-F1
#
_entry.id   AF-A0A0N4UUC2-F1
#
_cell.length_a   1.000
_cell.length_b   1.000
_cell.length_c   1.000
_cell.angle_alpha   90.00
_cell.angle_beta   90.00
_cell.angle_gamma   90.00
#
_symmetry.space_group_name_H-M   'P 1'
#
loop_
_entity.id
_entity.type
_entity.pdbx_description
1 polymer ?
#
loop_
_entity_poly.entity_id
_entity_poly.type
_entity_poly.pdbx_seq_one_letter_code
_entity_poly.pdbx_strand_id
1 'polypeptide(L)'
;MEKEKEGFPITSLREINMLLKAGNHPNIVNVRMFDFWEIVVGSNMDKIYLVMDYIEHDMKSLMDFMHSRQKHFTIGQIKTLMRQLLSGVEHMHNEWILHRDLKTSNLLLSHKGIL
;
A
#
# COMPACT_ATOMS: atom_id res chain seq x y z
N MET A 1 -13.60 14.69 20.99
CA MET A 1 -12.83 14.49 19.73
C MET A 1 -12.36 15.87 19.30
N GLU A 2 -11.37 16.40 20.01
CA GLU A 2 -10.80 17.71 19.73
C GLU A 2 -9.99 17.61 18.43
N LYS A 3 -10.30 18.51 17.50
CA LYS A 3 -9.49 18.74 16.31
C LYS A 3 -8.19 19.38 16.80
N GLU A 4 -7.12 18.60 16.88
CA GLU A 4 -5.77 19.17 16.91
C GLU A 4 -5.59 19.97 15.62
N LYS A 5 -5.57 21.29 15.80
CA LYS A 5 -5.58 22.31 14.77
C LYS A 5 -4.18 22.91 14.54
N GLU A 6 -3.15 22.30 15.12
CA GLU A 6 -1.76 22.70 14.94
C GLU A 6 -0.89 21.44 15.02
N GLY A 7 -0.39 20.99 13.86
CA GLY A 7 0.55 19.88 13.80
C GLY A 7 0.21 18.81 12.76
N PHE A 8 1.26 18.13 12.32
CA PHE A 8 1.17 17.00 11.38
C PHE A 8 0.21 15.94 11.94
N PRO A 9 -0.80 15.45 11.18
CA PRO A 9 -1.72 14.43 11.67
C PRO A 9 -0.97 13.20 12.15
N ILE A 10 -1.11 12.85 13.43
CA ILE A 10 -0.40 11.73 14.07
C ILE A 10 -0.64 10.41 13.30
N THR A 11 -1.83 10.27 12.70
CA THR A 11 -2.17 9.12 11.85
C THR A 11 -1.32 9.05 10.58
N SER A 12 -1.08 10.19 9.92
CA SER A 12 -0.24 10.28 8.73
C SER A 12 1.24 10.05 9.07
N LEU A 13 1.73 10.57 10.21
CA LEU A 13 3.10 10.27 10.66
C LEU A 13 3.26 8.78 10.91
N ARG A 14 2.27 8.17 11.55
CA ARG A 14 2.29 6.73 11.83
C ARG A 14 2.36 5.94 10.54
N GLU A 15 1.55 6.27 9.54
CA GLU A 15 1.54 5.57 8.26
C GLU A 15 2.89 5.67 7.53
N ILE A 16 3.44 6.88 7.44
CA ILE A 16 4.76 7.13 6.85
C ILE A 16 5.84 6.34 7.59
N ASN A 17 5.84 6.38 8.92
CA ASN A 17 6.82 5.66 9.73
C ASN A 17 6.71 4.13 9.56
N MET A 18 5.50 3.59 9.40
CA MET A 18 5.31 2.16 9.13
C MET A 18 5.83 1.77 7.74
N LEU A 19 5.58 2.60 6.72
CA LEU A 19 6.09 2.35 5.36
C LEU A 19 7.62 2.42 5.32
N LEU A 20 8.23 3.44 5.95
CA LEU A 20 9.68 3.55 6.06
C LEU A 20 10.30 2.38 6.82
N LYS A 21 9.65 1.93 7.90
CA LYS A 21 10.11 0.77 8.67
C LYS A 21 9.98 -0.53 7.90
N ALA A 22 8.92 -0.70 7.11
CA ALA A 22 8.74 -1.88 6.28
C ALA A 22 9.90 -2.06 5.30
N GLY A 23 10.50 -0.96 4.81
CA GLY A 23 11.66 -1.04 3.91
C GLY A 23 11.34 -1.80 2.63
N ASN A 24 12.37 -2.14 1.86
CA ASN A 24 12.18 -2.63 0.49
C ASN A 24 11.76 -4.13 0.44
N HIS A 25 10.53 -4.40 0.01
CA HIS A 25 10.02 -5.74 -0.25
C HIS A 25 9.20 -5.75 -1.56
N PRO A 26 9.37 -6.75 -2.46
CA PRO A 26 8.71 -6.77 -3.77
C PRO A 26 7.17 -6.80 -3.71
N ASN A 27 6.59 -7.24 -2.59
CA ASN A 27 5.14 -7.29 -2.35
C ASN A 27 4.65 -6.26 -1.31
N ILE A 28 5.39 -5.18 -1.12
CA ILE A 28 4.99 -4.03 -0.31
C ILE A 28 5.29 -2.77 -1.11
N VAL A 29 4.25 -1.97 -1.36
CA VAL A 29 4.44 -0.67 -2.02
C VAL A 29 5.26 0.22 -1.10
N ASN A 30 6.41 0.64 -1.61
CA ASN A 30 7.34 1.48 -0.89
C ASN A 30 7.26 2.92 -1.37
N VAL A 31 7.55 3.82 -0.44
CA VAL A 31 7.92 5.20 -0.73
C VAL A 31 9.34 5.13 -1.30
N ARG A 32 9.57 5.61 -2.52
CA ARG A 32 10.92 5.56 -3.12
C ARG A 32 11.88 6.42 -2.31
N MET A 33 12.87 5.77 -1.70
CA MET A 33 14.03 6.40 -1.10
C MET A 33 15.04 6.79 -2.19
N PHE A 34 14.68 7.74 -3.06
CA PHE A 34 15.64 8.44 -3.93
C PHE A 34 15.83 9.85 -3.40
N ASP A 35 16.80 9.98 -2.50
CA ASP A 35 17.61 11.13 -2.09
C ASP A 35 17.03 12.54 -1.88
N PHE A 36 15.82 12.94 -2.30
CA PHE A 36 15.46 14.38 -2.24
C PHE A 36 14.01 14.80 -1.98
N TRP A 37 12.98 13.96 -2.02
CA TRP A 37 11.59 14.49 -1.96
C TRP A 37 10.63 13.57 -1.20
N GLU A 38 10.72 13.51 0.13
CA GLU A 38 9.90 12.58 0.92
C GLU A 38 8.55 13.12 1.39
N ILE A 39 8.36 14.42 1.53
CA ILE A 39 7.06 14.97 1.95
C ILE A 39 6.92 16.35 1.32
N VAL A 40 5.98 16.50 0.38
CA VAL A 40 5.64 17.84 -0.12
C VAL A 40 4.67 18.45 0.88
N VAL A 41 5.14 19.42 1.65
CA VAL A 41 4.26 20.30 2.42
C VAL A 41 3.74 21.33 1.44
N GLY A 42 2.41 21.37 1.25
CA GLY A 42 1.81 22.43 0.46
C GLY A 42 2.12 23.81 1.05
N SER A 43 1.78 24.88 0.34
CA SER A 43 2.00 26.27 0.80
C SER A 43 1.42 26.57 2.19
N ASN A 44 0.49 25.72 2.66
CA ASN A 44 -0.02 25.68 4.02
C ASN A 44 0.43 24.36 4.67
N MET A 45 0.91 24.40 5.92
CA MET A 45 1.37 23.22 6.70
C MET A 45 0.28 22.15 6.97
N ASP A 46 -0.92 22.34 6.42
CA ASP A 46 -2.09 21.48 6.63
C ASP A 46 -2.23 20.36 5.57
N LYS A 47 -1.36 20.31 4.55
CA LYS A 47 -1.45 19.32 3.47
C LYS A 47 -0.13 18.61 3.22
N ILE A 48 -0.16 17.30 3.44
CA ILE A 48 0.96 16.37 3.27
C ILE A 48 0.64 15.47 2.10
N TYR A 49 1.59 15.36 1.17
CA TYR A 49 1.49 14.48 0.02
C TYR A 49 2.59 13.42 0.09
N LEU A 50 2.19 12.15 -0.03
CA LEU A 50 3.10 11.02 -0.12
C LEU A 50 3.28 10.63 -1.59
N VAL A 51 4.53 10.55 -2.04
CA VAL A 51 4.85 10.13 -3.41
C VAL A 51 5.27 8.66 -3.37
N MET A 52 4.53 7.82 -4.07
CA MET A 52 4.73 6.37 -4.10
C MET A 52 4.82 5.88 -5.55
N ASP A 53 5.24 4.63 -5.72
CA ASP A 53 5.14 3.97 -7.03
C ASP A 53 3.68 3.87 -7.48
N TYR A 54 3.45 4.25 -8.74
CA TYR A 54 2.15 4.09 -9.37
C TYR A 54 1.92 2.60 -9.70
N ILE A 55 0.89 2.03 -9.09
CA ILE A 55 0.37 0.70 -9.41
C ILE A 55 -0.99 0.84 -10.06
N GLU A 56 -1.22 0.06 -11.10
CA GLU A 56 -2.26 0.38 -12.08
C GLU A 56 -3.67 0.00 -11.63
N HIS A 57 -3.80 -1.04 -10.80
CA HIS A 57 -5.09 -1.55 -10.34
C HIS A 57 -5.07 -1.86 -8.85
N ASP A 58 -6.13 -1.50 -8.14
CA ASP A 58 -6.45 -2.13 -6.87
C ASP A 58 -7.24 -3.43 -7.11
N MET A 59 -6.99 -4.42 -6.27
CA MET A 59 -7.53 -5.77 -6.44
C MET A 59 -9.07 -5.78 -6.39
N LYS A 60 -9.68 -4.87 -5.62
CA LYS A 60 -11.15 -4.77 -5.55
C LYS A 60 -11.74 -4.34 -6.89
N SER A 61 -11.27 -3.24 -7.47
CA SER A 61 -11.73 -2.76 -8.77
C SER A 61 -11.50 -3.79 -9.88
N LEU A 62 -10.35 -4.48 -9.85
CA LEU A 62 -10.04 -5.53 -10.80
C LEU A 62 -11.01 -6.73 -10.69
N MET A 63 -11.29 -7.18 -9.47
CA MET A 63 -12.24 -8.26 -9.22
C MET A 63 -13.64 -7.89 -9.68
N ASP A 64 -14.11 -6.67 -9.38
CA ASP A 64 -15.43 -6.18 -9.80
C ASP A 64 -15.53 -6.13 -11.33
N PHE A 65 -14.49 -5.64 -12.01
CA PHE A 65 -14.42 -5.62 -13.47
C PHE A 65 -14.44 -7.03 -14.06
N MET A 66 -13.68 -7.98 -13.49
CA MET A 66 -13.67 -9.37 -13.96
C MET A 66 -15.03 -10.05 -13.78
N HIS A 67 -15.67 -9.86 -12.62
CA HIS A 67 -17.01 -10.36 -12.35
C HIS A 67 -18.04 -9.82 -13.34
N SER A 68 -17.98 -8.53 -13.70
CA SER A 68 -18.88 -7.93 -14.71
C SER A 68 -18.78 -8.62 -16.08
N ARG A 69 -17.63 -9.24 -16.38
CA ARG A 69 -17.38 -10.00 -17.61
C ARG A 69 -17.46 -11.51 -17.45
N GLN A 70 -18.01 -11.99 -16.33
CA GLN A 70 -18.09 -13.42 -15.99
C GLN A 70 -16.72 -14.13 -16.01
N LYS A 71 -15.64 -13.38 -15.74
CA LYS A 71 -14.27 -13.90 -15.63
C LYS A 71 -13.87 -14.00 -14.16
N HIS A 72 -13.03 -14.99 -13.87
CA HIS A 72 -12.47 -15.21 -12.55
C HIS A 72 -10.98 -15.52 -12.67
N PHE A 73 -10.23 -15.31 -11.61
CA PHE A 73 -8.85 -15.77 -11.55
C PHE A 73 -8.80 -17.29 -11.64
N THR A 74 -7.85 -17.79 -12.41
CA THR A 74 -7.54 -19.22 -12.42
C THR A 74 -6.93 -19.64 -11.09
N ILE A 75 -7.02 -20.94 -10.76
CA ILE A 75 -6.42 -21.49 -9.53
C ILE A 75 -4.91 -21.20 -9.45
N GLY A 76 -4.20 -21.23 -10.58
CA GLY A 76 -2.77 -20.91 -10.63
C GLY A 76 -2.46 -19.45 -10.29
N GLN A 77 -3.29 -18.52 -10.78
CA GLN A 77 -3.19 -17.10 -10.44
C GLN A 77 -3.49 -16.87 -8.96
N ILE A 78 -4.57 -17.47 -8.43
CA ILE A 78 -4.92 -17.37 -7.01
C ILE A 78 -3.75 -17.85 -6.13
N LYS A 79 -3.17 -19.02 -6.43
CA LYS A 79 -2.01 -19.54 -5.68
C LYS A 79 -0.81 -18.60 -5.72
N THR A 80 -0.56 -17.97 -6.87
CA THR A 80 0.56 -17.02 -7.02
C THR A 80 0.33 -15.75 -6.22
N LEU A 81 -0.87 -15.17 -6.31
CA LEU A 81 -1.26 -13.97 -5.57
C LEU A 81 -1.24 -14.23 -4.05
N MET A 82 -1.77 -15.37 -3.59
CA MET A 82 -1.74 -15.74 -2.18
C MET A 82 -0.32 -15.90 -1.65
N ARG A 83 0.59 -16.50 -2.44
CA ARG A 83 2.00 -16.62 -2.05
C ARG A 83 2.67 -15.25 -1.91
N GLN A 84 2.43 -14.34 -2.86
CA GLN A 84 2.95 -12.97 -2.81
C GLN A 84 2.40 -12.19 -1.62
N LEU A 85 1.09 -12.30 -1.37
CA LEU A 85 0.43 -11.69 -0.20
C LEU A 85 1.06 -12.17 1.11
N LEU A 86 1.22 -13.48 1.26
CA LEU A 86 1.80 -14.06 2.46
C LEU A 86 3.28 -13.67 2.62
N SER A 87 4.04 -13.56 1.52
CA SER A 87 5.42 -13.05 1.56
C SER A 87 5.48 -11.61 2.08
N GLY A 88 4.61 -10.72 1.59
CA GLY A 88 4.53 -9.34 2.09
C GLY A 88 4.12 -9.26 3.56
N VAL A 89 3.18 -10.10 3.99
CA VAL A 89 2.73 -10.16 5.39
C VAL A 89 3.81 -10.73 6.32
N GLU A 90 4.51 -11.77 5.90
CA GLU A 90 5.66 -12.33 6.64
C GLU A 90 6.72 -11.26 6.84
N HIS A 91 7.06 -10.51 5.79
CA HIS A 91 8.00 -9.40 5.86
C HIS A 91 7.55 -8.32 6.86
N MET A 92 6.29 -7.87 6.79
CA MET A 92 5.75 -6.92 7.77
C MET A 92 5.86 -7.45 9.20
N HIS A 93 5.56 -8.73 9.43
CA HIS A 93 5.63 -9.33 10.76
C HIS A 93 7.07 -9.44 11.28
N ASN A 94 8.06 -9.70 10.41
CA ASN A 94 9.48 -9.68 10.79
C ASN A 94 9.92 -8.30 11.28
N GLU A 95 9.36 -7.24 10.70
CA GLU A 95 9.57 -5.85 11.12
C GLU A 95 8.64 -5.42 12.28
N TRP A 96 7.93 -6.34 12.92
CA TRP A 96 6.96 -6.06 13.99
C TRP A 96 5.84 -5.08 13.58
N ILE A 97 5.46 -5.10 12.31
CA ILE A 97 4.38 -4.29 11.75
C ILE A 97 3.16 -5.18 11.57
N LEU A 98 2.03 -4.77 12.16
CA LEU A 98 0.74 -5.41 11.94
C LEU A 98 -0.13 -4.49 11.07
N HIS A 99 -0.49 -4.95 9.86
CA HIS A 99 -1.26 -4.17 8.90
C HIS A 99 -2.66 -3.78 9.45
N ARG A 100 -3.34 -4.72 10.11
CA ARG A 100 -4.68 -4.57 10.76
C ARG A 100 -5.86 -4.21 9.85
N ASP A 101 -5.64 -3.72 8.63
CA ASP A 101 -6.69 -3.41 7.65
C ASP A 101 -6.44 -4.13 6.31
N LEU A 102 -6.16 -5.43 6.36
CA LEU A 102 -5.88 -6.21 5.14
C LEU A 102 -7.19 -6.53 4.42
N LYS A 103 -7.40 -5.90 3.27
CA LYS A 103 -8.59 -6.03 2.42
C LYS A 103 -8.24 -5.82 0.95
N THR A 104 -9.11 -6.27 0.05
CA THR A 104 -8.86 -6.21 -1.41
C THR A 104 -8.65 -4.80 -1.95
N SER A 105 -9.19 -3.75 -1.33
CA SER A 105 -8.94 -2.37 -1.76
C SER A 105 -7.55 -1.84 -1.39
N ASN A 106 -6.85 -2.53 -0.48
CA ASN A 106 -5.49 -2.18 -0.04
C ASN A 106 -4.43 -3.09 -0.69
N LEU A 107 -4.85 -3.97 -1.60
CA LEU A 107 -3.96 -4.80 -2.39
C LEU A 107 -3.86 -4.21 -3.78
N LEU A 108 -2.64 -3.91 -4.22
CA LEU A 108 -2.37 -3.28 -5.50
C LEU A 108 -1.73 -4.31 -6.42
N LEU A 109 -2.18 -4.40 -7.68
CA LEU A 109 -1.67 -5.39 -8.63
C LEU A 109 -1.11 -4.70 -9.86
N SER A 110 0.17 -4.95 -10.12
CA SER A 110 0.82 -4.45 -11.34
C SER A 110 0.45 -5.26 -12.58
N HIS A 111 0.56 -4.66 -13.77
CA HIS A 111 0.39 -5.39 -15.04
C HIS A 111 1.38 -6.55 -15.22
N LYS A 112 2.49 -6.55 -14.46
CA LYS A 112 3.47 -7.65 -14.42
C LYS A 112 3.04 -8.82 -13.54
N GLY A 113 1.88 -8.75 -12.88
CA GLY A 113 1.38 -9.79 -11.99
C GLY A 113 2.10 -9.83 -10.63
N ILE A 114 2.64 -8.69 -10.21
CA ILE A 114 3.23 -8.49 -8.88
C ILE A 114 2.20 -7.75 -8.01
N LEU A 115 1.80 -8.41 -6.93
CA LEU A 115 0.96 -7.92 -5.83
C LEU A 115 1.83 -7.22 -4.77
#